data_AF-A0A0Q8FMA3-F1
#
_entry.id   AF-A0A0Q8FMA3-F1
#
_cell.length_a   1.000
_cell.length_b   1.000
_cell.length_c   1.000
_cell.angle_alpha   90.00
_cell.angle_beta   90.00
_cell.angle_gamma   90.00
#
_symmetry.space_group_name_H-M   'P 1'
#
loop_
_entity.id
_entity.type
_entity.pdbx_description
1 polymer ?
#
loop_
_entity_poly.entity_id
_entity_poly.type
_entity_poly.pdbx_seq_one_letter_code
_entity_poly.pdbx_strand_id
1 'polypeptide(L)'
;MAEPIREYRYTGLEASGRRVRATITAPSETAVYERLRRDGVTPIRIREVRADQTAAEGRGANLGDRETAEILINLADLLSAGADIRSALAILAARAERPAVRDVCRRLTAQIGGGEAVDQAFSKNLARGNAFVSALIAAGETSGDLPGGMRRAGELLEARVKLREQLISTLSYPMFVLVSTIAAAAVILLFVVPSLAPLAEEGEGRGPLVLATMVAVSLFLRTHLILIIGGLAAVLVALIAAARAGFLTDPIDRFLHVGPGRRIMSGLTFGGFAIALGGMLTSGAPMTDALRLAIRGVDSKLARLRLEPVAQAVRQGVSLSVALQGVAGFPGAITRLVAVGEASGALGPMLARSGKLEEAAAIRRIEMGARMLGPILIVGLGGMIGLLMGGLLSGVTELGQAALR
;
A
#
# COMPACT_ATOMS: atom_id res chain seq x y z
N MET A 1 26.29 2.81 -49.69
CA MET A 1 25.56 2.32 -48.51
C MET A 1 24.65 3.45 -48.05
N ALA A 2 23.34 3.25 -47.99
CA ALA A 2 22.40 4.31 -47.58
C ALA A 2 22.53 4.54 -46.06
N GLU A 3 22.90 5.76 -45.65
CA GLU A 3 22.96 6.11 -44.22
C GLU A 3 21.54 6.11 -43.64
N PRO A 4 21.34 5.55 -42.43
CA PRO A 4 20.03 5.47 -41.81
C PRO A 4 19.50 6.89 -41.53
N ILE A 5 18.30 7.19 -42.01
CA ILE A 5 17.61 8.45 -41.77
C ILE A 5 17.19 8.52 -40.30
N ARG A 6 17.62 9.56 -39.57
CA ARG A 6 17.32 9.75 -38.14
C ARG A 6 16.57 11.06 -37.91
N GLU A 7 15.72 11.09 -36.89
CA GLU A 7 15.00 12.32 -36.51
C GLU A 7 15.86 13.16 -35.56
N TYR A 8 15.95 14.47 -35.82
CA TYR A 8 16.67 15.42 -34.99
C TYR A 8 15.72 16.52 -34.54
N ARG A 9 15.80 16.90 -33.26
CA ARG A 9 15.10 18.08 -32.73
C ARG A 9 16.08 19.24 -32.67
N TYR A 10 15.74 20.35 -33.28
CA TYR A 10 16.56 21.55 -33.26
C TYR A 10 15.86 22.72 -32.59
N THR A 11 16.65 23.59 -31.97
CA THR A 11 16.25 24.96 -31.62
C THR A 11 17.16 25.90 -32.37
N GLY A 12 16.59 26.73 -33.24
CA GLY A 12 17.32 27.70 -34.03
C GLY A 12 16.73 29.10 -33.92
N LEU A 13 17.51 30.09 -34.34
CA LEU A 13 17.09 31.48 -34.46
C LEU A 13 16.88 31.81 -35.94
N GLU A 14 15.69 32.27 -36.31
CA GLU A 14 15.45 32.88 -37.62
C GLU A 14 16.15 34.26 -37.70
N ALA A 15 16.38 34.77 -38.92
CA ALA A 15 16.93 36.12 -39.15
C ALA A 15 16.12 37.25 -38.50
N SER A 16 14.84 36.99 -38.19
CA SER A 16 13.93 37.89 -37.46
C SER A 16 14.18 37.94 -35.95
N GLY A 17 15.10 37.15 -35.41
CA GLY A 17 15.35 37.01 -33.98
C GLY A 17 14.41 36.03 -33.27
N ARG A 18 13.45 35.43 -33.99
CA ARG A 18 12.47 34.48 -33.44
C ARG A 18 13.09 33.11 -33.23
N ARG A 19 12.91 32.55 -32.03
CA ARG A 19 13.32 31.17 -31.71
C ARG A 19 12.32 30.18 -32.26
N VAL A 20 12.78 29.26 -33.10
CA VAL A 20 11.98 28.19 -33.70
C VAL A 20 12.45 26.84 -33.19
N ARG A 21 11.49 26.00 -32.80
CA ARG A 21 11.70 24.61 -32.39
C ARG A 21 10.90 23.70 -33.31
N ALA A 22 11.59 22.84 -34.04
CA ALA A 22 10.96 21.85 -34.91
C ALA A 22 11.80 20.55 -34.93
N THR A 23 11.23 19.49 -35.50
CA THR A 23 11.94 18.25 -35.80
C THR A 23 12.21 18.16 -37.29
N ILE A 24 13.38 17.61 -37.63
CA ILE A 24 13.83 17.44 -39.01
C ILE A 24 14.51 16.08 -39.14
N THR A 25 14.21 15.37 -40.22
CA THR A 25 14.76 14.04 -40.48
C THR A 25 15.95 14.16 -41.44
N ALA A 26 17.10 13.62 -41.04
CA ALA A 26 18.35 13.73 -41.79
C ALA A 26 19.27 12.52 -41.53
N PRO A 27 20.23 12.23 -42.42
CA PRO A 27 21.17 11.13 -42.22
C PRO A 27 22.21 11.40 -41.13
N SER A 28 22.57 12.67 -40.89
CA SER A 28 23.58 13.07 -39.90
C SER A 28 23.30 14.46 -39.31
N GLU A 29 23.86 14.75 -38.13
CA GLU A 29 23.78 16.08 -37.51
C GLU A 29 24.37 17.17 -38.41
N THR A 30 25.44 16.85 -39.15
CA THR A 30 26.05 17.74 -40.16
C THR A 30 25.06 18.08 -41.29
N ALA A 31 24.28 17.10 -41.76
CA ALA A 31 23.25 17.33 -42.77
C ALA A 31 22.09 18.20 -42.25
N VAL A 32 21.77 18.11 -40.95
CA VAL A 32 20.80 19.03 -40.31
C VAL A 32 21.35 20.46 -40.28
N TYR A 33 22.61 20.63 -39.90
CA TYR A 33 23.24 21.95 -39.82
C TYR A 33 23.27 22.65 -41.20
N GLU A 34 23.64 21.92 -42.26
CA GLU A 34 23.65 22.46 -43.62
C GLU A 34 22.26 22.85 -44.11
N ARG A 35 21.24 22.04 -43.79
CA ARG A 35 19.86 22.31 -44.21
C ARG A 35 19.28 23.53 -43.48
N LEU A 36 19.46 23.61 -42.16
CA LEU A 36 19.03 24.76 -41.37
C LEU A 36 19.71 26.07 -41.81
N ARG A 37 21.00 25.99 -42.18
CA ARG A 37 21.73 27.14 -42.69
C ARG A 37 21.25 27.60 -44.08
N ARG A 38 20.84 26.68 -44.95
CA ARG A 38 20.17 27.03 -46.23
C ARG A 38 18.81 27.69 -46.00
N ASP A 39 18.09 27.25 -44.98
CA ASP A 39 16.77 27.78 -44.61
C ASP A 39 16.85 29.08 -43.79
N GLY A 40 18.05 29.67 -43.63
CA GLY A 40 18.24 30.95 -42.93
C GLY A 40 18.07 30.87 -41.41
N VAL A 41 18.13 29.67 -40.83
CA VAL A 41 17.99 29.42 -39.39
C VAL A 41 19.36 29.12 -38.79
N THR A 42 19.82 29.96 -37.85
CA THR A 42 21.06 29.70 -37.12
C THR A 42 20.81 28.71 -35.99
N PRO A 43 21.37 27.49 -36.02
CA PRO A 43 21.12 26.48 -35.00
C PRO A 43 21.82 26.84 -33.69
N ILE A 44 21.06 26.86 -32.59
CA ILE A 44 21.57 27.07 -31.22
C ILE A 44 21.84 25.72 -30.56
N ARG A 45 20.99 24.72 -30.84
CA ARG A 45 21.07 23.39 -30.27
C ARG A 45 20.46 22.37 -31.22
N ILE A 46 21.23 21.37 -31.63
CA ILE A 46 20.76 20.21 -32.38
C ILE A 46 20.90 19.00 -31.45
N ARG A 47 19.85 18.18 -31.35
CA ARG A 47 19.88 16.92 -30.61
C ARG A 47 19.27 15.82 -31.47
N GLU A 48 20.03 14.76 -31.67
CA GLU A 48 19.52 13.52 -32.24
C GLU A 48 18.42 12.96 -31.34
N VAL A 49 17.22 12.77 -31.89
CA VAL A 49 16.16 12.01 -31.23
C VAL A 49 16.51 10.54 -31.48
N ARG A 50 17.39 9.99 -30.65
CA ARG A 50 17.63 8.54 -30.66
C ARG A 50 16.32 7.86 -30.31
N ALA A 51 15.90 6.88 -31.12
CA ALA A 51 14.75 6.02 -30.83
C ALA A 51 14.84 5.38 -29.42
N ASP A 52 16.05 5.30 -28.87
CA ASP A 52 16.36 4.86 -27.52
C ASP A 52 15.92 5.82 -26.38
N GLN A 53 15.53 7.06 -26.70
CA GLN A 53 15.03 8.04 -25.72
C GLN A 53 13.53 8.31 -25.84
N THR A 54 12.85 7.69 -26.81
CA THR A 54 11.40 7.47 -26.80
C THR A 54 11.02 6.14 -26.15
N ALA A 55 12.00 5.29 -25.78
CA ALA A 55 11.85 4.19 -24.84
C ALA A 55 11.72 4.68 -23.38
N ALA A 56 10.83 5.65 -23.16
CA ALA A 56 10.13 5.80 -21.88
C ALA A 56 8.98 4.78 -21.77
N GLU A 57 9.04 3.69 -22.54
CA GLU A 57 8.39 2.44 -22.18
C GLU A 57 9.18 1.78 -21.06
N GLY A 58 8.63 1.76 -19.84
CA GLY A 58 9.10 0.84 -18.81
C GLY A 58 9.08 1.32 -17.37
N ARG A 59 8.80 2.59 -17.09
CA ARG A 59 8.16 2.95 -15.81
C ARG A 59 6.72 3.25 -16.11
N GLY A 60 5.95 2.18 -16.34
CA GLY A 60 4.51 2.25 -16.32
C GLY A 60 4.13 3.04 -15.08
N ALA A 61 3.53 4.22 -15.26
CA ALA A 61 2.87 4.92 -14.18
C ALA A 61 1.76 3.98 -13.72
N ASN A 62 2.08 3.13 -12.75
CA ASN A 62 1.10 2.28 -12.11
C ASN A 62 0.12 3.24 -11.43
N LEU A 63 -1.11 3.27 -11.95
CA LEU A 63 -2.20 3.94 -11.26
C LEU A 63 -2.37 3.30 -9.88
N GLY A 64 -2.71 4.10 -8.88
CA GLY A 64 -3.14 3.57 -7.61
C GLY A 64 -4.49 2.86 -7.75
N ASP A 65 -4.83 2.07 -6.73
CA ASP A 65 -6.12 1.36 -6.67
C ASP A 65 -7.31 2.33 -6.74
N ARG A 66 -7.15 3.54 -6.20
CA ARG A 66 -8.19 4.59 -6.19
C ARG A 66 -8.48 5.11 -7.59
N GLU A 67 -7.46 5.55 -8.32
CA GLU A 67 -7.65 6.04 -9.68
C GLU A 67 -8.12 4.91 -10.61
N THR A 68 -7.66 3.69 -10.38
CA THR A 68 -8.12 2.52 -11.12
C THR A 68 -9.61 2.24 -10.87
N ALA A 69 -10.06 2.29 -9.62
CA ALA A 69 -11.47 2.10 -9.27
C ALA A 69 -12.36 3.13 -9.97
N GLU A 70 -11.95 4.41 -9.96
CA GLU A 70 -12.67 5.50 -10.63
C GLU A 70 -12.76 5.28 -12.14
N ILE A 71 -11.67 4.84 -12.79
CA ILE A 71 -11.67 4.51 -14.24
C ILE A 71 -12.66 3.38 -14.52
N LEU A 72 -12.63 2.29 -13.75
CA LEU A 72 -13.47 1.12 -13.98
C LEU A 72 -14.97 1.43 -13.77
N ILE A 73 -15.32 2.21 -12.73
CA ILE A 73 -16.70 2.62 -12.47
C ILE A 73 -17.21 3.54 -13.58
N ASN A 74 -16.43 4.56 -13.95
CA ASN A 74 -16.83 5.48 -15.01
C ASN A 74 -16.92 4.79 -16.38
N LEU A 75 -16.04 3.83 -16.67
CA LEU A 75 -16.16 2.97 -17.86
C LEU A 75 -17.44 2.16 -17.81
N ALA A 76 -17.75 1.53 -16.68
CA ALA A 76 -18.98 0.78 -16.52
C ALA A 76 -20.22 1.65 -16.80
N ASP A 77 -20.25 2.89 -16.29
CA ASP A 77 -21.35 3.83 -16.55
C ASP A 77 -21.47 4.21 -18.03
N LEU A 78 -20.35 4.53 -18.69
CA LEU A 78 -20.34 4.88 -20.12
C LEU A 78 -20.74 3.69 -21.00
N LEU A 79 -20.25 2.49 -20.70
CA LEU A 79 -20.60 1.27 -21.41
C LEU A 79 -22.08 0.90 -21.19
N SER A 80 -22.60 1.05 -19.96
CA SER A 80 -24.03 0.88 -19.67
C SER A 80 -24.91 1.90 -20.40
N ALA A 81 -24.39 3.08 -20.69
CA ALA A 81 -25.06 4.09 -21.52
C ALA A 81 -24.96 3.82 -23.04
N GLY A 82 -24.35 2.70 -23.46
CA GLY A 82 -24.25 2.28 -24.85
C GLY A 82 -23.03 2.80 -25.60
N ALA A 83 -22.07 3.45 -24.92
CA ALA A 83 -20.81 3.82 -25.56
C ALA A 83 -19.97 2.57 -25.85
N ASP A 84 -19.22 2.59 -26.96
CA ASP A 84 -18.19 1.58 -27.19
C ASP A 84 -16.97 1.83 -26.28
N ILE A 85 -16.22 0.78 -25.96
CA ILE A 85 -15.08 0.86 -25.01
C ILE A 85 -13.99 1.82 -25.46
N ARG A 86 -13.75 1.99 -26.77
CA ARG A 86 -12.72 2.90 -27.28
C ARG A 86 -13.16 4.34 -27.10
N SER A 87 -14.41 4.64 -27.43
CA SER A 87 -15.03 5.96 -27.21
C SER A 87 -15.08 6.30 -25.73
N ALA A 88 -15.47 5.34 -24.87
CA ALA A 88 -15.50 5.54 -23.42
C ALA A 88 -14.09 5.87 -22.86
N LEU A 89 -13.05 5.12 -23.26
CA LEU A 89 -11.67 5.40 -22.89
C LEU A 89 -11.17 6.75 -23.42
N ALA A 90 -11.55 7.13 -24.64
CA ALA A 90 -11.20 8.43 -25.22
C ALA A 90 -11.83 9.60 -24.45
N ILE A 91 -13.10 9.47 -24.04
CA ILE A 91 -13.80 10.45 -23.20
C ILE A 91 -13.08 10.60 -21.85
N LEU A 92 -12.69 9.49 -21.22
CA LEU A 92 -11.96 9.52 -19.95
C LEU A 92 -10.56 10.13 -20.11
N ALA A 93 -9.86 9.82 -21.19
CA ALA A 93 -8.56 10.43 -21.48
C ALA A 93 -8.67 11.96 -21.68
N ALA A 94 -9.73 12.43 -22.34
CA ALA A 94 -9.98 13.85 -22.57
C ALA A 94 -10.34 14.60 -21.28
N ARG A 95 -11.08 13.95 -20.37
CA ARG A 95 -11.49 14.52 -19.06
C ARG A 95 -10.46 14.35 -17.95
N ALA A 96 -9.41 13.55 -18.16
CA ALA A 96 -8.42 13.27 -17.15
C ALA A 96 -7.60 14.52 -16.76
N GLU A 97 -7.73 14.92 -15.48
CA GLU A 97 -6.92 16.00 -14.88
C GLU A 97 -5.46 15.55 -14.67
N ARG A 98 -5.25 14.30 -14.26
CA ARG A 98 -3.92 13.75 -14.01
C ARG A 98 -3.29 13.20 -15.29
N PRO A 99 -2.04 13.59 -15.64
CA PRO A 99 -1.35 13.07 -16.81
C PRO A 99 -1.22 11.54 -16.84
N ALA A 100 -0.97 10.92 -15.68
CA ALA A 100 -0.85 9.47 -15.56
C ALA A 100 -2.14 8.73 -15.97
N VAL A 101 -3.32 9.25 -15.61
CA VAL A 101 -4.62 8.68 -16.00
C VAL A 101 -4.80 8.81 -17.50
N ARG A 102 -4.49 9.99 -18.07
CA ARG A 102 -4.55 10.24 -19.51
C ARG A 102 -3.68 9.27 -20.31
N ASP A 103 -2.46 9.04 -19.86
CA ASP A 103 -1.50 8.16 -20.52
C ASP A 103 -1.90 6.69 -20.44
N VAL A 104 -2.49 6.25 -19.33
CA VAL A 104 -3.03 4.89 -19.22
C VAL A 104 -4.25 4.72 -20.12
N CYS A 105 -5.22 5.63 -20.10
CA CYS A 105 -6.40 5.53 -20.96
C CYS A 105 -6.01 5.48 -22.45
N ARG A 106 -5.05 6.30 -22.89
CA ARG A 106 -4.54 6.26 -24.27
C ARG A 106 -3.87 4.93 -24.63
N ARG A 107 -3.07 4.37 -23.72
CA ARG A 107 -2.45 3.04 -23.92
C ARG A 107 -3.50 1.93 -24.01
N LEU A 108 -4.50 1.95 -23.14
CA LEU A 108 -5.62 1.01 -23.18
C LEU A 108 -6.40 1.14 -24.50
N THR A 109 -6.69 2.36 -24.95
CA THR A 109 -7.35 2.58 -26.26
C THR A 109 -6.55 1.99 -27.41
N ALA A 110 -5.22 2.18 -27.41
CA ALA A 110 -4.33 1.65 -28.46
C ALA A 110 -4.25 0.12 -28.43
N GLN A 111 -4.11 -0.50 -27.26
CA GLN A 111 -4.03 -1.96 -27.11
C GLN A 111 -5.32 -2.66 -27.52
N ILE A 112 -6.46 -2.19 -27.01
CA ILE A 112 -7.77 -2.74 -27.34
C ILE A 112 -8.09 -2.48 -28.83
N GLY A 113 -7.71 -1.31 -29.36
CA GLY A 113 -7.82 -1.00 -30.78
C GLY A 113 -6.95 -1.90 -31.68
N GLY A 114 -5.83 -2.41 -31.15
CA GLY A 114 -4.96 -3.40 -31.79
C GLY A 114 -5.46 -4.85 -31.72
N GLY A 115 -6.63 -5.09 -31.11
CA GLY A 115 -7.23 -6.41 -30.97
C GLY A 115 -6.82 -7.19 -29.72
N GLU A 116 -6.14 -6.55 -28.77
CA GLU A 116 -5.87 -7.16 -27.46
C GLU A 116 -7.16 -7.29 -26.64
N ALA A 117 -7.34 -8.43 -25.97
CA ALA A 117 -8.47 -8.65 -25.06
C ALA A 117 -8.47 -7.63 -23.92
N VAL A 118 -9.67 -7.23 -23.46
CA VAL A 118 -9.80 -6.14 -22.50
C VAL A 118 -9.15 -6.51 -21.17
N ASP A 119 -9.35 -7.74 -20.70
CA ASP A 119 -8.73 -8.26 -19.48
C ASP A 119 -7.19 -8.18 -19.51
N GLN A 120 -6.57 -8.52 -20.64
CA GLN A 120 -5.13 -8.50 -20.84
C GLN A 120 -4.57 -7.07 -20.85
N ALA A 121 -5.22 -6.17 -21.60
CA ALA A 121 -4.84 -4.76 -21.67
C ALA A 121 -4.86 -4.11 -20.28
N PHE A 122 -5.91 -4.36 -19.50
CA PHE A 122 -5.97 -3.88 -18.11
C PHE A 122 -4.88 -4.55 -17.24
N SER A 123 -4.69 -5.87 -17.33
CA SER A 123 -3.67 -6.56 -16.52
C SER A 123 -2.25 -6.00 -16.68
N LYS A 124 -1.90 -5.50 -17.88
CA LYS A 124 -0.58 -4.91 -18.19
C LYS A 124 -0.42 -3.48 -17.68
N ASN A 125 -1.50 -2.72 -17.56
CA ASN A 125 -1.46 -1.30 -17.22
C ASN A 125 -1.86 -1.01 -15.76
N LEU A 126 -2.41 -1.98 -15.04
CA LEU A 126 -2.79 -1.86 -13.64
C LEU A 126 -1.63 -2.25 -12.70
N ALA A 127 -1.66 -1.72 -11.47
CA ALA A 127 -0.66 -2.02 -10.45
C ALA A 127 -0.59 -3.51 -10.08
N ARG A 128 0.58 -3.94 -9.57
CA ARG A 128 0.83 -5.30 -9.05
C ARG A 128 -0.21 -5.65 -7.96
N GLY A 129 -1.09 -6.61 -8.25
CA GLY A 129 -2.11 -7.10 -7.30
C GLY A 129 -3.46 -7.48 -7.92
N ASN A 130 -3.65 -7.28 -9.24
CA ASN A 130 -4.98 -7.26 -9.87
C ASN A 130 -5.44 -8.53 -10.61
N ALA A 131 -5.02 -9.72 -10.14
CA ALA A 131 -5.53 -10.99 -10.67
C ALA A 131 -7.07 -11.10 -10.56
N PHE A 132 -7.68 -10.45 -9.56
CA PHE A 132 -9.14 -10.42 -9.41
C PHE A 132 -9.84 -9.47 -10.38
N VAL A 133 -9.29 -8.26 -10.58
CA VAL A 133 -9.89 -7.27 -11.47
C VAL A 133 -9.86 -7.76 -12.91
N SER A 134 -8.70 -8.28 -13.36
CA SER A 134 -8.58 -8.92 -14.67
C SER A 134 -9.57 -10.08 -14.84
N ALA A 135 -9.78 -10.90 -13.81
CA ALA A 135 -10.76 -11.97 -13.86
C ALA A 135 -12.22 -11.51 -13.93
N LEU A 136 -12.60 -10.48 -13.17
CA LEU A 136 -13.95 -9.91 -13.23
C LEU A 136 -14.22 -9.27 -14.60
N ILE A 137 -13.20 -8.63 -15.17
CA ILE A 137 -13.25 -8.08 -16.53
C ILE A 137 -13.39 -9.22 -17.55
N ALA A 138 -12.55 -10.26 -17.46
CA ALA A 138 -12.60 -11.42 -18.36
C ALA A 138 -13.94 -12.17 -18.29
N ALA A 139 -14.51 -12.30 -17.09
CA ALA A 139 -15.82 -12.90 -16.89
C ALA A 139 -16.94 -12.07 -17.55
N GLY A 140 -16.87 -10.74 -17.44
CA GLY A 140 -17.79 -9.83 -18.12
C GLY A 140 -17.62 -9.83 -19.64
N GLU A 141 -16.38 -9.90 -20.13
CA GLU A 141 -16.07 -9.98 -21.56
C GLU A 141 -16.60 -11.29 -22.17
N THR A 142 -16.42 -12.41 -21.47
CA THR A 142 -16.89 -13.74 -21.93
C THR A 142 -18.41 -13.87 -21.87
N SER A 143 -19.07 -13.25 -20.89
CA SER A 143 -20.53 -13.30 -20.73
C SER A 143 -21.27 -12.24 -21.55
N GLY A 144 -20.56 -11.31 -22.18
CA GLY A 144 -21.14 -10.15 -22.85
C GLY A 144 -21.60 -9.03 -21.90
N ASP A 145 -21.45 -9.20 -20.57
CA ASP A 145 -21.70 -8.17 -19.56
C ASP A 145 -20.39 -7.47 -19.13
N LEU A 146 -19.70 -6.87 -20.09
CA LEU A 146 -18.51 -6.07 -19.82
C LEU A 146 -18.79 -4.89 -18.86
N PRO A 147 -19.91 -4.13 -18.98
CA PRO A 147 -20.23 -3.06 -18.03
C PRO A 147 -20.35 -3.58 -16.59
N GLY A 148 -21.04 -4.70 -16.36
CA GLY A 148 -21.17 -5.29 -15.04
C GLY A 148 -19.85 -5.85 -14.51
N GLY A 149 -19.01 -6.46 -15.36
CA GLY A 149 -17.66 -6.89 -14.99
C GLY A 149 -16.78 -5.74 -14.51
N MET A 150 -16.76 -4.63 -15.25
CA MET A 150 -16.04 -3.40 -14.91
C MET A 150 -16.55 -2.78 -13.61
N ARG A 151 -17.88 -2.69 -13.42
CA ARG A 151 -18.49 -2.11 -12.22
C ARG A 151 -18.04 -2.85 -10.97
N ARG A 152 -18.17 -4.17 -10.98
CA ARG A 152 -17.82 -5.03 -9.83
C ARG A 152 -16.32 -5.00 -9.55
N ALA A 153 -15.49 -4.93 -10.58
CA ALA A 153 -14.05 -4.75 -10.42
C ALA A 153 -13.70 -3.40 -9.77
N GLY A 154 -14.39 -2.32 -10.18
CA GLY A 154 -14.26 -0.99 -9.58
C GLY A 154 -14.71 -0.95 -8.13
N GLU A 155 -15.89 -1.49 -7.80
CA GLU A 155 -16.42 -1.60 -6.44
C GLU A 155 -15.49 -2.39 -5.51
N LEU A 156 -14.87 -3.46 -6.03
CA LEU A 156 -13.89 -4.24 -5.28
C LEU A 156 -12.66 -3.40 -4.91
N LEU A 157 -12.11 -2.65 -5.85
CA LEU A 157 -10.97 -1.76 -5.60
C LEU A 157 -11.35 -0.60 -4.66
N GLU A 158 -12.54 -0.02 -4.85
CA GLU A 158 -13.05 1.03 -3.96
C GLU A 158 -13.19 0.52 -2.52
N ALA A 159 -13.70 -0.70 -2.33
CA ALA A 159 -13.76 -1.33 -1.02
C ALA A 159 -12.37 -1.51 -0.39
N ARG A 160 -11.35 -1.89 -1.17
CA ARG A 160 -9.95 -1.98 -0.70
C ARG A 160 -9.39 -0.63 -0.29
N VAL A 161 -9.64 0.41 -1.09
CA VAL A 161 -9.21 1.78 -0.80
C VAL A 161 -9.86 2.26 0.50
N LYS A 162 -11.18 2.07 0.65
CA LYS A 162 -11.90 2.41 1.89
C LYS A 162 -11.35 1.67 3.10
N LEU A 163 -11.09 0.37 2.98
CA LEU A 163 -10.50 -0.42 4.06
C LEU A 163 -9.12 0.14 4.45
N ARG A 164 -8.28 0.46 3.47
CA ARG A 164 -6.94 1.04 3.71
C ARG A 164 -7.02 2.41 4.37
N GLU A 165 -7.89 3.30 3.88
CA GLU A 165 -8.12 4.64 4.44
C GLU A 165 -8.65 4.53 5.88
N GLN A 166 -9.55 3.59 6.15
CA GLN A 166 -10.04 3.30 7.49
C GLN A 166 -8.90 2.81 8.40
N LEU A 167 -8.06 1.88 7.95
CA LEU A 167 -6.90 1.42 8.73
C LEU A 167 -5.92 2.56 9.03
N ILE A 168 -5.60 3.39 8.03
CA ILE A 168 -4.69 4.53 8.21
C ILE A 168 -5.27 5.53 9.20
N SER A 169 -6.55 5.91 9.03
CA SER A 169 -7.20 6.88 9.92
C SER A 169 -7.28 6.36 11.36
N THR A 170 -7.64 5.09 11.56
CA THR A 170 -7.69 4.47 12.89
C THR A 170 -6.33 4.47 13.60
N LEU A 171 -5.23 4.23 12.87
CA LEU A 171 -3.88 4.16 13.44
C LEU A 171 -3.17 5.51 13.55
N SER A 172 -3.63 6.53 12.82
CA SER A 172 -3.01 7.86 12.78
C SER A 172 -2.96 8.52 14.16
N TYR A 173 -4.09 8.53 14.90
CA TYR A 173 -4.14 9.13 16.23
C TYR A 173 -3.25 8.40 17.26
N PRO A 174 -3.32 7.05 17.42
CA PRO A 174 -2.41 6.31 18.28
C PRO A 174 -0.93 6.54 17.96
N MET A 175 -0.57 6.60 16.68
CA MET A 175 0.81 6.86 16.26
C MET A 175 1.27 8.28 16.64
N PHE A 176 0.40 9.28 16.47
CA PHE A 176 0.70 10.64 16.88
C PHE A 176 0.94 10.74 18.40
N VAL A 177 0.07 10.13 19.21
CA VAL A 177 0.22 10.11 20.68
C VAL A 177 1.49 9.37 21.08
N LEU A 178 1.75 8.19 20.49
CA LEU A 178 2.95 7.41 20.74
C LEU A 178 4.23 8.21 20.47
N VAL A 179 4.33 8.85 19.30
CA VAL A 179 5.49 9.67 18.94
C VAL A 179 5.63 10.86 19.89
N SER A 180 4.53 11.53 20.24
CA SER A 180 4.53 12.66 21.16
C SER A 180 4.96 12.25 22.57
N THR A 181 4.50 11.10 23.07
CA THR A 181 4.89 10.55 24.37
C THR A 181 6.36 10.16 24.39
N ILE A 182 6.85 9.48 23.34
CA ILE A 182 8.27 9.11 23.23
C ILE A 182 9.13 10.38 23.16
N ALA A 183 8.70 11.40 22.41
CA ALA A 183 9.41 12.68 22.34
C ALA A 183 9.45 13.39 23.71
N ALA A 184 8.32 13.47 24.41
CA ALA A 184 8.26 14.04 25.76
C ALA A 184 9.16 13.27 26.75
N ALA A 185 9.12 11.93 26.71
CA ALA A 185 9.97 11.09 27.55
C ALA A 185 11.46 11.28 27.22
N ALA A 186 11.82 11.39 25.94
CA ALA A 186 13.18 11.68 25.51
C ALA A 186 13.65 13.06 25.99
N VAL A 187 12.80 14.09 25.95
CA VAL A 187 13.16 15.43 26.49
C VAL A 187 13.44 15.36 27.98
N ILE A 188 12.58 14.68 28.74
CA ILE A 188 12.77 14.50 30.18
C ILE A 188 14.09 13.76 30.44
N LEU A 189 14.31 12.62 29.79
CA LEU A 189 15.51 11.82 29.99
C LEU A 189 16.79 12.53 29.54
N LEU A 190 16.78 13.30 28.45
CA LEU A 190 18.00 13.89 27.89
C LEU A 190 18.35 15.27 28.46
N PHE A 191 17.38 16.01 28.97
CA PHE A 191 17.59 17.38 29.47
C PHE A 191 17.25 17.53 30.95
N VAL A 192 16.12 16.98 31.40
CA VAL A 192 15.68 17.17 32.79
C VAL A 192 16.46 16.28 33.75
N VAL A 193 16.59 14.99 33.45
CA VAL A 193 17.28 14.05 34.35
C VAL A 193 18.75 14.42 34.60
N PRO A 194 19.56 14.80 33.59
CA PRO A 194 20.93 15.24 33.83
C PRO A 194 21.06 16.48 34.70
N SER A 195 20.07 17.39 34.66
CA SER A 195 20.08 18.59 35.51
C SER A 195 19.95 18.25 37.00
N LEU A 196 19.46 17.04 37.30
CA LEU A 196 19.33 16.50 38.65
C LEU A 196 20.53 15.63 39.05
N ALA A 197 21.51 15.44 38.17
CA ALA A 197 22.70 14.62 38.46
C ALA A 197 23.49 15.08 39.70
N PRO A 198 23.71 16.39 39.95
CA PRO A 198 24.41 16.84 41.15
C PRO A 198 23.73 16.39 42.45
N LEU A 199 22.39 16.37 42.46
CA LEU A 199 21.59 15.92 43.60
C LEU A 199 21.70 14.42 43.88
N ALA A 200 22.19 13.64 42.90
CA ALA A 200 22.47 12.22 43.08
C ALA A 200 23.88 11.96 43.62
N GLU A 201 24.81 12.91 43.47
CA GLU A 201 26.23 12.79 43.84
C GLU A 201 26.54 13.36 45.24
N GLU A 202 25.76 14.33 45.73
CA GLU A 202 26.02 15.02 47.01
C GLU A 202 25.66 14.21 48.27
N GLY A 203 24.96 13.07 48.15
CA GLY A 203 24.69 12.18 49.27
C GLY A 203 25.86 11.23 49.54
N GLU A 204 26.55 11.37 50.67
CA GLU A 204 27.63 10.48 51.12
C GLU A 204 27.21 8.99 51.05
N GLY A 205 27.49 8.33 49.93
CA GLY A 205 27.48 6.88 49.78
C GLY A 205 26.18 6.21 49.34
N ARG A 206 25.03 6.89 49.28
CA ARG A 206 23.77 6.31 48.73
C ARG A 206 22.84 7.40 48.22
N GLY A 207 23.07 7.95 47.02
CA GLY A 207 21.98 8.62 46.31
C GLY A 207 20.79 7.66 46.15
N PRO A 208 19.53 8.14 46.15
CA PRO A 208 18.37 7.27 46.01
C PRO A 208 18.53 6.38 44.77
N LEU A 209 18.44 5.05 44.95
CA LEU A 209 18.73 4.06 43.91
C LEU A 209 17.92 4.31 42.62
N VAL A 210 16.72 4.88 42.76
CA VAL A 210 15.85 5.29 41.66
C VAL A 210 16.41 6.50 40.88
N LEU A 211 16.93 7.52 41.57
CA LEU A 211 17.52 8.70 40.93
C LEU A 211 18.85 8.36 40.24
N ALA A 212 19.72 7.59 40.92
CA ALA A 212 21.00 7.17 40.37
C ALA A 212 20.84 6.30 39.10
N THR A 213 19.88 5.37 39.08
CA THR A 213 19.59 4.56 37.89
C THR A 213 19.04 5.38 36.73
N MET A 214 18.16 6.35 37.00
CA MET A 214 17.64 7.29 35.98
C MET A 214 18.77 8.14 35.37
N VAL A 215 19.68 8.68 36.20
CA VAL A 215 20.84 9.46 35.76
C VAL A 215 21.79 8.60 34.92
N ALA A 216 22.07 7.35 35.33
CA ALA A 216 22.90 6.44 34.57
C ALA A 216 22.30 6.10 33.19
N VAL A 217 20.99 5.81 33.11
CA VAL A 217 20.29 5.56 31.85
C VAL A 217 20.32 6.80 30.95
N SER A 218 20.11 7.98 31.53
CA SER A 218 20.16 9.25 30.82
C SER A 218 21.53 9.55 30.22
N LEU A 219 22.61 9.40 31.00
CA LEU A 219 24.00 9.56 30.55
C LEU A 219 24.34 8.56 29.44
N PHE A 220 23.93 7.30 29.60
CA PHE A 220 24.11 6.27 28.56
C PHE A 220 23.42 6.68 27.25
N LEU A 221 22.16 7.10 27.32
CA LEU A 221 21.38 7.58 26.18
C LEU A 221 22.03 8.79 25.50
N ARG A 222 22.53 9.76 26.27
CA ARG A 222 23.14 10.99 25.76
C ARG A 222 24.47 10.70 25.05
N THR A 223 25.32 9.87 25.65
CA THR A 223 26.62 9.50 25.07
C THR A 223 26.47 8.66 23.81
N HIS A 224 25.47 7.79 23.75
CA HIS A 224 25.22 6.92 22.60
C HIS A 224 24.13 7.44 21.65
N LEU A 225 23.66 8.68 21.80
CA LEU A 225 22.50 9.20 21.09
C LEU A 225 22.65 9.11 19.55
N ILE A 226 23.82 9.50 19.03
CA ILE A 226 24.12 9.42 17.60
C ILE A 226 24.14 7.96 17.12
N LEU A 227 24.70 7.04 17.92
CA LEU A 227 24.74 5.61 17.61
C LEU A 227 23.33 4.97 17.69
N ILE A 228 22.49 5.39 18.63
CA ILE A 228 21.11 4.91 18.78
C ILE A 228 20.25 5.40 17.61
N ILE A 229 20.31 6.69 17.28
CA ILE A 229 19.55 7.24 16.13
C ILE A 229 20.08 6.64 14.82
N GLY A 230 21.40 6.56 14.65
CA GLY A 230 22.03 5.94 13.49
C GLY A 230 21.68 4.46 13.37
N GLY A 231 21.67 3.72 14.47
CA GLY A 231 21.25 2.32 14.54
C GLY A 231 19.77 2.14 14.22
N LEU A 232 18.89 2.97 14.78
CA LEU A 232 17.46 2.93 14.49
C LEU A 232 17.18 3.26 13.02
N ALA A 233 17.87 4.26 12.46
CA ALA A 233 17.79 4.60 11.04
C ALA A 233 18.32 3.46 10.16
N ALA A 234 19.44 2.85 10.52
CA ALA A 234 20.01 1.71 9.79
C ALA A 234 19.07 0.49 9.82
N VAL A 235 18.48 0.18 10.98
CA VAL A 235 17.46 -0.88 11.12
C VAL A 235 16.23 -0.55 10.28
N LEU A 236 15.74 0.68 10.32
CA LEU A 236 14.60 1.09 9.50
C LEU A 236 14.89 0.95 8.00
N VAL A 237 16.06 1.39 7.54
CA VAL A 237 16.49 1.25 6.15
C VAL A 237 16.64 -0.23 5.78
N ALA A 238 17.24 -1.05 6.65
CA ALA A 238 17.37 -2.49 6.44
C ALA A 238 16.00 -3.18 6.38
N LEU A 239 15.06 -2.80 7.23
CA LEU A 239 13.68 -3.31 7.21
C LEU A 239 12.97 -2.91 5.92
N ILE A 240 13.08 -1.65 5.49
CA ILE A 240 12.49 -1.19 4.23
C ILE A 240 13.10 -1.92 3.04
N ALA A 241 14.42 -2.11 3.03
CA ALA A 241 15.13 -2.82 1.98
C ALA A 241 14.73 -4.31 1.94
N ALA A 242 14.69 -4.97 3.09
CA ALA A 242 14.29 -6.37 3.21
C ALA A 242 12.79 -6.59 2.91
N ALA A 243 11.93 -5.62 3.21
CA ALA A 243 10.52 -5.64 2.81
C ALA A 243 10.36 -5.48 1.29
N ARG A 244 11.12 -4.56 0.67
CA ARG A 244 11.15 -4.41 -0.80
C ARG A 244 11.73 -5.63 -1.51
N ALA A 245 12.68 -6.31 -0.89
CA ALA A 245 13.27 -7.55 -1.41
C ALA A 245 12.44 -8.81 -1.10
N GLY A 246 11.32 -8.70 -0.36
CA GLY A 246 10.45 -9.81 -0.04
C GLY A 246 10.97 -10.78 1.04
N PHE A 247 12.10 -10.49 1.67
CA PHE A 247 12.68 -11.37 2.70
C PHE A 247 11.90 -11.34 4.03
N LEU A 248 11.23 -10.23 4.32
CA LEU A 248 10.45 -10.08 5.56
C LEU A 248 9.00 -10.57 5.43
N THR A 249 8.50 -10.84 4.21
CA THR A 249 7.09 -11.18 4.02
C THR A 249 6.74 -12.49 4.70
N ASP A 250 7.53 -13.55 4.51
CA ASP A 250 7.23 -14.89 5.04
C ASP A 250 7.27 -15.00 6.58
N PRO A 251 8.29 -14.48 7.30
CA PRO A 251 8.32 -14.55 8.76
C PRO A 251 7.30 -13.63 9.43
N ILE A 252 7.06 -12.42 8.90
CA ILE A 252 6.05 -11.49 9.43
C ILE A 252 4.64 -12.05 9.17
N ASP A 253 4.39 -12.57 7.98
CA ASP A 253 3.11 -13.20 7.62
C ASP A 253 2.80 -14.38 8.55
N ARG A 254 3.81 -15.22 8.83
CA ARG A 254 3.69 -16.33 9.79
C ARG A 254 3.43 -15.85 11.22
N PHE A 255 4.17 -14.84 11.70
CA PHE A 255 3.98 -14.30 13.05
C PHE A 255 2.59 -13.68 13.23
N LEU A 256 2.11 -12.93 12.23
CA LEU A 256 0.79 -12.29 12.27
C LEU A 256 -0.36 -13.31 12.18
N HIS A 257 -0.20 -14.41 11.45
CA HIS A 257 -1.21 -15.48 11.32
C HIS A 257 -1.17 -16.55 12.43
N VAL A 258 -0.14 -16.57 13.28
CA VAL A 258 0.00 -17.57 14.37
C VAL A 258 -0.02 -16.91 15.76
N GLY A 259 0.45 -15.67 15.88
CA GLY A 259 0.60 -14.93 17.13
C GLY A 259 -0.65 -14.17 17.60
N PRO A 260 -0.50 -13.16 18.49
CA PRO A 260 -1.62 -12.42 19.08
C PRO A 260 -2.45 -11.64 18.06
N GLY A 261 -1.85 -11.29 16.91
CA GLY A 261 -2.53 -10.66 15.78
C GLY A 261 -3.41 -11.60 14.93
N ARG A 262 -3.39 -12.92 15.19
CA ARG A 262 -4.04 -13.94 14.35
C ARG A 262 -5.49 -13.60 14.04
N ARG A 263 -6.27 -13.25 15.07
CA ARG A 263 -7.70 -12.98 14.90
C ARG A 263 -8.00 -11.75 14.04
N ILE A 264 -7.11 -10.76 14.04
CA ILE A 264 -7.23 -9.56 13.21
C ILE A 264 -6.82 -9.91 11.78
N MET A 265 -5.65 -10.53 11.63
CA MET A 265 -5.11 -10.86 10.32
C MET A 265 -5.99 -11.87 9.57
N SER A 266 -6.44 -12.93 10.25
CA SER A 266 -7.41 -13.87 9.68
C SER A 266 -8.70 -13.20 9.24
N GLY A 267 -9.21 -12.22 9.99
CA GLY A 267 -10.40 -11.47 9.62
C GLY A 267 -10.21 -10.64 8.35
N LEU A 268 -9.07 -9.94 8.23
CA LEU A 268 -8.75 -9.13 7.05
C LEU A 268 -8.44 -10.01 5.82
N THR A 269 -7.59 -11.02 5.97
CA THR A 269 -7.13 -11.87 4.86
C THR A 269 -8.24 -12.78 4.35
N PHE A 270 -8.92 -13.52 5.24
CA PHE A 270 -10.00 -14.42 4.82
C PHE A 270 -11.32 -13.68 4.57
N GLY A 271 -11.52 -12.52 5.20
CA GLY A 271 -12.64 -11.62 4.89
C GLY A 271 -12.54 -11.06 3.47
N GLY A 272 -11.38 -10.53 3.10
CA GLY A 272 -11.12 -10.07 1.72
C GLY A 272 -11.24 -11.19 0.69
N PHE A 273 -10.75 -12.40 1.00
CA PHE A 273 -10.99 -13.59 0.18
C PHE A 273 -12.48 -13.88 -0.02
N ALA A 274 -13.29 -13.87 1.06
CA ALA A 274 -14.71 -14.14 0.99
C ALA A 274 -15.48 -13.05 0.23
N ILE A 275 -15.10 -11.78 0.38
CA ILE A 275 -15.67 -10.66 -0.40
C ILE A 275 -15.38 -10.85 -1.89
N ALA A 276 -14.13 -11.13 -2.24
CA ALA A 276 -13.75 -11.29 -3.63
C ALA A 276 -14.40 -12.52 -4.28
N LEU A 277 -14.41 -13.68 -3.58
CA LEU A 277 -15.10 -14.88 -4.05
C LEU A 277 -16.60 -14.64 -4.19
N GLY A 278 -17.23 -14.04 -3.18
CA GLY A 278 -18.66 -13.73 -3.18
C GLY A 278 -19.04 -12.77 -4.31
N GLY A 279 -18.22 -11.75 -4.56
CA GLY A 279 -18.37 -10.83 -5.69
C GLY A 279 -18.31 -11.54 -7.03
N MET A 280 -17.29 -12.37 -7.27
CA MET A 280 -17.17 -13.16 -8.49
C MET A 280 -18.36 -14.11 -8.71
N LEU A 281 -18.80 -14.82 -7.67
CA LEU A 281 -19.96 -15.73 -7.76
C LEU A 281 -21.26 -14.98 -8.03
N THR A 282 -21.45 -13.82 -7.40
CA THR A 282 -22.61 -12.95 -7.67
C THR A 282 -22.58 -12.39 -9.09
N SER A 283 -21.40 -12.31 -9.71
CA SER A 283 -21.21 -11.92 -11.12
C SER A 283 -21.48 -13.05 -12.10
N GLY A 284 -21.81 -14.26 -11.63
CA GLY A 284 -21.98 -15.44 -12.47
C GLY A 284 -20.68 -16.12 -12.88
N ALA A 285 -19.53 -15.76 -12.29
CA ALA A 285 -18.27 -16.44 -12.58
C ALA A 285 -18.35 -17.92 -12.14
N PRO A 286 -17.83 -18.87 -12.94
CA PRO A 286 -17.80 -20.29 -12.57
C PRO A 286 -17.09 -20.51 -11.24
N MET A 287 -17.66 -21.33 -10.35
CA MET A 287 -17.16 -21.53 -8.99
C MET A 287 -15.68 -21.92 -8.95
N THR A 288 -15.24 -22.81 -9.86
CA THR A 288 -13.86 -23.26 -9.94
C THR A 288 -12.87 -22.16 -10.32
N ASP A 289 -13.27 -21.27 -11.22
CA ASP A 289 -12.44 -20.15 -11.67
C ASP A 289 -12.43 -19.04 -10.62
N ALA A 290 -13.61 -18.68 -10.11
CA ALA A 290 -13.79 -17.73 -9.03
C ALA A 290 -12.95 -18.11 -7.80
N LEU A 291 -12.96 -19.39 -7.39
CA LEU A 291 -12.17 -19.89 -6.27
C LEU A 291 -10.66 -19.83 -6.55
N ARG A 292 -10.21 -20.27 -7.74
CA ARG A 292 -8.78 -20.22 -8.11
C ARG A 292 -8.25 -18.78 -8.12
N LEU A 293 -9.03 -17.86 -8.68
CA LEU A 293 -8.70 -16.45 -8.73
C LEU A 293 -8.76 -15.82 -7.33
N ALA A 294 -9.72 -16.25 -6.52
CA ALA A 294 -9.88 -15.78 -5.16
C ALA A 294 -8.64 -16.07 -4.30
N ILE A 295 -8.13 -17.29 -4.41
CA ILE A 295 -6.92 -17.76 -3.73
C ILE A 295 -5.70 -16.98 -4.23
N ARG A 296 -5.57 -16.80 -5.56
CA ARG A 296 -4.38 -16.18 -6.17
C ARG A 296 -4.12 -14.75 -5.72
N GLY A 297 -5.15 -13.98 -5.40
CA GLY A 297 -4.93 -12.62 -4.93
C GLY A 297 -5.08 -12.44 -3.41
N VAL A 298 -5.11 -13.53 -2.64
CA VAL A 298 -4.79 -13.44 -1.21
C VAL A 298 -3.33 -13.03 -1.06
N ASP A 299 -3.07 -11.85 -0.50
CA ASP A 299 -1.70 -11.30 -0.38
C ASP A 299 -0.78 -12.15 0.50
N SER A 300 -1.33 -12.76 1.56
CA SER A 300 -0.61 -13.65 2.46
C SER A 300 -0.25 -14.97 1.75
N LYS A 301 1.06 -15.24 1.63
CA LYS A 301 1.57 -16.49 1.05
C LYS A 301 1.16 -17.70 1.90
N LEU A 302 1.21 -17.57 3.22
CA LEU A 302 0.81 -18.64 4.13
C LEU A 302 -0.69 -18.93 4.01
N ALA A 303 -1.55 -17.91 3.96
CA ALA A 303 -2.98 -18.10 3.79
C ALA A 303 -3.31 -18.69 2.41
N ARG A 304 -2.61 -18.25 1.35
CA ARG A 304 -2.76 -18.79 0.00
C ARG A 304 -2.44 -20.29 -0.06
N LEU A 305 -1.31 -20.71 0.51
CA LEU A 305 -0.92 -22.12 0.60
C LEU A 305 -1.95 -22.96 1.37
N ARG A 306 -2.55 -22.39 2.42
CA ARG A 306 -3.61 -23.07 3.19
C ARG A 306 -4.93 -23.19 2.42
N LEU A 307 -5.20 -22.31 1.46
CA LEU A 307 -6.42 -22.32 0.66
C LEU A 307 -6.29 -23.16 -0.62
N GLU A 308 -5.08 -23.42 -1.13
CA GLU A 308 -4.88 -24.24 -2.34
C GLU A 308 -5.58 -25.60 -2.31
N PRO A 309 -5.54 -26.38 -1.20
CA PRO A 309 -6.26 -27.64 -1.10
C PRO A 309 -7.80 -27.50 -1.23
N VAL A 310 -8.37 -26.34 -0.84
CA VAL A 310 -9.81 -26.07 -0.92
C VAL A 310 -10.28 -26.11 -2.37
N ALA A 311 -9.51 -25.55 -3.30
CA ALA A 311 -9.86 -25.55 -4.71
C ALA A 311 -9.91 -26.98 -5.29
N GLN A 312 -9.05 -27.88 -4.81
CA GLN A 312 -9.07 -29.27 -5.21
C GLN A 312 -10.26 -30.02 -4.61
N ALA A 313 -10.55 -29.82 -3.32
CA ALA A 313 -11.67 -30.45 -2.64
C ALA A 313 -13.02 -30.06 -3.27
N VAL A 314 -13.22 -28.78 -3.59
CA VAL A 314 -14.45 -28.31 -4.24
C VAL A 314 -14.60 -28.89 -5.65
N ARG A 315 -13.50 -29.02 -6.41
CA ARG A 315 -13.52 -29.72 -7.72
C ARG A 315 -13.91 -31.19 -7.61
N GLN A 316 -13.64 -31.82 -6.46
CA GLN A 316 -14.01 -33.21 -6.16
C GLN A 316 -15.44 -33.34 -5.62
N GLY A 317 -16.20 -32.24 -5.53
CA GLY A 317 -17.59 -32.24 -5.06
C GLY A 317 -17.75 -32.07 -3.55
N VAL A 318 -16.68 -31.81 -2.80
CA VAL A 318 -16.78 -31.44 -1.38
C VAL A 318 -17.42 -30.06 -1.27
N SER A 319 -18.34 -29.88 -0.32
CA SER A 319 -18.94 -28.57 -0.09
C SER A 319 -17.88 -27.54 0.32
N LEU A 320 -18.05 -26.30 -0.15
CA LEU A 320 -17.15 -25.19 0.16
C LEU A 320 -17.10 -24.94 1.66
N SER A 321 -18.24 -25.01 2.36
CA SER A 321 -18.27 -24.80 3.81
C SER A 321 -17.41 -25.82 4.57
N VAL A 322 -17.43 -27.09 4.17
CA VAL A 322 -16.62 -28.16 4.77
C VAL A 322 -15.14 -27.99 4.40
N ALA A 323 -14.85 -27.71 3.13
CA ALA A 323 -13.48 -27.50 2.67
C ALA A 323 -12.81 -26.31 3.38
N LEU A 324 -13.55 -25.23 3.63
CA LEU A 324 -13.06 -24.05 4.36
C LEU A 324 -12.89 -24.29 5.87
N GLN A 325 -13.68 -25.18 6.48
CA GLN A 325 -13.51 -25.53 7.90
C GLN A 325 -12.16 -26.19 8.20
N GLY A 326 -11.60 -26.93 7.23
CA GLY A 326 -10.28 -27.54 7.34
C GLY A 326 -9.10 -26.55 7.28
N VAL A 327 -9.36 -25.28 6.96
CA VAL A 327 -8.32 -24.26 6.77
C VAL A 327 -7.91 -23.66 8.12
N ALA A 328 -6.65 -23.85 8.51
CA ALA A 328 -6.14 -23.33 9.77
C ALA A 328 -6.22 -21.80 9.87
N GLY A 329 -6.93 -21.31 10.88
CA GLY A 329 -7.12 -19.87 11.13
C GLY A 329 -8.28 -19.25 10.33
N PHE A 330 -9.04 -20.03 9.57
CA PHE A 330 -10.20 -19.52 8.85
C PHE A 330 -11.34 -19.12 9.81
N PRO A 331 -11.97 -17.95 9.65
CA PRO A 331 -13.02 -17.50 10.57
C PRO A 331 -14.25 -18.41 10.51
N GLY A 332 -14.62 -19.01 11.65
CA GLY A 332 -15.82 -19.86 11.75
C GLY A 332 -17.14 -19.11 11.49
N ALA A 333 -17.15 -17.77 11.58
CA ALA A 333 -18.32 -16.99 11.18
C ALA A 333 -18.57 -17.03 9.66
N ILE A 334 -17.49 -17.04 8.87
CA ILE A 334 -17.58 -17.14 7.41
C ILE A 334 -18.10 -18.53 7.04
N THR A 335 -17.51 -19.61 7.59
CA THR A 335 -17.94 -20.98 7.27
C THR A 335 -19.42 -21.23 7.56
N ARG A 336 -19.96 -20.68 8.66
CA ARG A 336 -21.39 -20.78 9.00
C ARG A 336 -22.29 -20.12 7.97
N LEU A 337 -21.96 -18.88 7.55
CA LEU A 337 -22.77 -18.18 6.54
C LEU A 337 -22.62 -18.80 5.16
N VAL A 338 -21.44 -19.34 4.84
CA VAL A 338 -21.23 -20.13 3.61
C VAL A 338 -22.12 -21.37 3.62
N ALA A 339 -22.19 -22.13 4.72
CA ALA A 339 -23.07 -23.30 4.81
C ALA A 339 -24.55 -22.95 4.57
N VAL A 340 -25.01 -21.82 5.14
CA VAL A 340 -26.36 -21.30 4.87
C VAL A 340 -26.52 -20.89 3.40
N GLY A 341 -25.52 -20.24 2.81
CA GLY A 341 -25.50 -19.87 1.40
C GLY A 341 -25.50 -21.07 0.45
N GLU A 342 -24.81 -22.15 0.80
CA GLU A 342 -24.84 -23.42 0.05
C GLU A 342 -26.22 -24.05 0.08
N ALA A 343 -26.82 -24.15 1.27
CA ALA A 343 -28.14 -24.77 1.44
C ALA A 343 -29.27 -23.96 0.76
N SER A 344 -29.12 -22.63 0.67
CA SER A 344 -30.13 -21.72 0.10
C SER A 344 -29.84 -21.33 -1.36
N GLY A 345 -28.74 -21.78 -1.95
CA GLY A 345 -28.29 -21.36 -3.28
C GLY A 345 -27.78 -19.91 -3.37
N ALA A 346 -27.68 -19.19 -2.25
CA ALA A 346 -27.26 -17.79 -2.17
C ALA A 346 -25.78 -17.63 -1.74
N LEU A 347 -24.89 -18.47 -2.27
CA LEU A 347 -23.47 -18.51 -1.92
C LEU A 347 -22.76 -17.15 -2.06
N GLY A 348 -22.90 -16.49 -3.21
CA GLY A 348 -22.22 -15.24 -3.52
C GLY A 348 -22.53 -14.12 -2.51
N PRO A 349 -23.81 -13.76 -2.32
CA PRO A 349 -24.22 -12.76 -1.34
C PRO A 349 -23.82 -13.10 0.10
N MET A 350 -23.93 -14.38 0.51
CA MET A 350 -23.57 -14.81 1.87
C MET A 350 -22.06 -14.72 2.12
N LEU A 351 -21.23 -15.11 1.15
CA LEU A 351 -19.78 -14.94 1.21
C LEU A 351 -19.41 -13.47 1.35
N ALA A 352 -19.94 -12.61 0.48
CA ALA A 352 -19.64 -11.18 0.50
C ALA A 352 -20.06 -10.52 1.82
N ARG A 353 -21.25 -10.88 2.35
CA ARG A 353 -21.73 -10.39 3.65
C ARG A 353 -20.85 -10.87 4.79
N SER A 354 -20.50 -12.15 4.81
CA SER A 354 -19.69 -12.75 5.88
C SER A 354 -18.28 -12.16 5.95
N GLY A 355 -17.66 -11.91 4.79
CA GLY A 355 -16.35 -11.27 4.73
C GLY A 355 -16.38 -9.84 5.24
N LYS A 356 -17.40 -9.04 4.85
CA LYS A 356 -17.58 -7.66 5.36
C LYS A 356 -17.76 -7.63 6.88
N LEU A 357 -18.49 -8.59 7.45
CA LEU A 357 -18.68 -8.68 8.90
C LEU A 357 -17.38 -8.98 9.64
N GLU A 358 -16.54 -9.88 9.10
CA GLU A 358 -15.24 -10.21 9.69
C GLU A 358 -14.19 -9.10 9.51
N GLU A 359 -14.14 -8.44 8.36
CA GLU A 359 -13.29 -7.25 8.18
C GLU A 359 -13.68 -6.15 9.17
N ALA A 360 -14.97 -5.85 9.31
CA ALA A 360 -15.45 -4.87 10.28
C ALA A 360 -15.15 -5.30 11.73
N ALA A 361 -15.24 -6.60 12.04
CA ALA A 361 -14.85 -7.12 13.35
C ALA A 361 -13.35 -6.99 13.61
N ALA A 362 -12.51 -7.20 12.59
CA ALA A 362 -11.07 -7.00 12.66
C ALA A 362 -10.73 -5.51 12.92
N ILE A 363 -11.37 -4.59 12.20
CA ILE A 363 -11.19 -3.13 12.40
C ILE A 363 -11.58 -2.74 13.83
N ARG A 364 -12.73 -3.20 14.33
CA ARG A 364 -13.14 -2.92 15.73
C ARG A 364 -12.12 -3.43 16.76
N ARG A 365 -11.46 -4.56 16.51
CA ARG A 365 -10.39 -5.08 17.38
C ARG A 365 -9.14 -4.19 17.33
N ILE A 366 -8.78 -3.69 16.15
CA ILE A 366 -7.70 -2.71 15.98
C ILE A 366 -8.02 -1.44 16.76
N GLU A 367 -9.24 -0.89 16.61
CA GLU A 367 -9.69 0.29 17.34
C GLU A 367 -9.64 0.08 18.86
N MET A 368 -10.10 -1.06 19.35
CA MET A 368 -10.10 -1.36 20.78
C MET A 368 -8.67 -1.44 21.34
N GLY A 369 -7.75 -2.10 20.62
CA GLY A 369 -6.34 -2.14 21.00
C GLY A 369 -5.69 -0.75 20.97
N ALA A 370 -5.98 0.03 19.93
CA ALA A 370 -5.53 1.41 19.77
C ALA A 370 -6.01 2.33 20.91
N ARG A 371 -7.27 2.19 21.36
CA ARG A 371 -7.82 2.97 22.47
C ARG A 371 -7.12 2.70 23.79
N MET A 372 -6.63 1.48 24.02
CA MET A 372 -5.86 1.13 25.23
C MET A 372 -4.46 1.73 25.23
N LEU A 373 -3.92 2.08 24.06
CA LEU A 373 -2.57 2.64 23.95
C LEU A 373 -2.46 3.99 24.68
N GLY A 374 -3.47 4.85 24.57
CA GLY A 374 -3.47 6.17 25.23
C GLY A 374 -3.32 6.07 26.76
N PRO A 375 -4.21 5.37 27.48
CA PRO A 375 -4.08 5.16 28.91
C PRO A 375 -2.74 4.52 29.33
N ILE A 376 -2.26 3.51 28.58
CA ILE A 376 -0.96 2.87 28.87
C ILE A 376 0.18 3.89 28.77
N LEU A 377 0.17 4.74 27.73
CA LEU A 377 1.18 5.77 27.54
C LEU A 377 1.10 6.87 28.61
N ILE A 378 -0.09 7.28 29.02
CA ILE A 378 -0.29 8.25 30.10
C ILE A 378 0.19 7.69 31.44
N VAL A 379 -0.19 6.46 31.78
CA VAL A 379 0.26 5.78 33.01
C VAL A 379 1.78 5.56 32.97
N GLY A 380 2.33 5.18 31.82
CA GLY A 380 3.78 5.02 31.64
C GLY A 380 4.53 6.34 31.84
N LEU A 381 4.09 7.42 31.21
CA LEU A 381 4.72 8.74 31.33
C LEU A 381 4.54 9.31 32.74
N GLY A 382 3.35 9.20 33.31
CA GLY A 382 3.06 9.61 34.69
C GLY A 382 3.87 8.82 35.71
N GLY A 383 4.01 7.50 35.51
CA GLY A 383 4.88 6.64 36.32
C GLY A 383 6.35 7.05 36.22
N MET A 384 6.82 7.38 35.03
CA MET A 384 8.18 7.90 34.84
C MET A 384 8.40 9.23 35.58
N ILE A 385 7.48 10.18 35.45
CA ILE A 385 7.54 11.47 36.18
C ILE A 385 7.44 11.24 37.70
N GLY A 386 6.58 10.33 38.14
CA GLY A 386 6.43 9.96 39.54
C GLY A 386 7.71 9.37 40.13
N LEU A 387 8.39 8.48 39.39
CA LEU A 387 9.70 7.94 39.79
C LEU A 387 10.75 9.05 39.89
N LEU A 388 10.74 10.02 38.96
CA LEU A 388 11.65 11.17 39.02
C LEU A 388 11.40 12.05 40.23
N MET A 389 10.14 12.41 40.50
CA MET A 389 9.79 13.22 41.67
C MET A 389 10.06 12.48 42.98
N GLY A 390 9.79 11.17 43.04
CA GLY A 390 10.12 10.33 44.20
C GLY A 390 11.62 10.25 44.45
N GLY A 391 12.43 10.10 43.39
CA GLY A 391 13.89 10.16 43.47
C GLY A 391 14.40 11.53 43.95
N LEU A 392 13.79 12.62 43.47
CA LEU A 392 14.13 13.96 43.91
C LEU A 392 13.80 14.18 45.40
N LEU A 393 12.58 13.85 45.82
CA LEU A 393 12.12 14.04 47.20
C LEU A 393 12.96 13.23 48.19
N SER A 394 13.25 11.97 47.87
CA SER A 394 14.12 11.13 48.70
C SER A 394 15.52 11.73 48.83
N GLY A 395 16.12 12.21 47.72
CA GLY A 395 17.43 12.86 47.75
C GLY A 395 17.44 14.11 48.64
N VAL A 396 16.43 14.97 48.52
CA VAL A 396 16.28 16.17 49.37
C VAL A 396 16.13 15.80 50.85
N THR A 397 15.34 14.76 51.17
CA THR A 397 15.16 14.34 52.57
C THR A 397 16.44 13.77 53.19
N GLU A 398 17.24 13.03 52.43
CA GLU A 398 18.53 12.51 52.91
C GLU A 398 19.54 13.64 53.14
N LEU A 399 19.63 14.60 52.22
CA LEU A 399 20.46 15.80 52.39
C LEU A 399 20.02 16.63 53.61
N GLY A 400 18.70 16.80 53.82
CA GLY A 400 18.17 17.50 54.99
C GLY A 400 18.50 16.80 56.31
N GLN A 401 18.48 15.47 56.35
CA GLN A 401 18.89 14.70 57.54
C GLN A 401 20.39 14.71 57.78
N ALA A 402 21.20 14.74 56.71
CA ALA A 402 22.66 14.88 56.80
C ALA A 402 23.05 16.28 57.33
N ALA A 403 22.35 17.34 56.94
CA ALA A 403 22.60 18.71 57.42
C ALA A 403 22.15 18.97 58.87
N LEU A 404 21.30 18.10 59.43
CA LEU A 404 20.82 18.17 60.82
C LEU A 404 21.68 17.36 61.81
N ARG A 405 22.66 16.61 61.32
CA ARG A 405 23.70 15.95 62.12
C ARG A 405 24.97 16.78 62.12
#